data_AF-A0A969WW09-F1
#
_entry.id   AF-A0A969WW09-F1
#
_cell.length_a   1.000
_cell.length_b   1.000
_cell.length_c   1.000
_cell.angle_alpha   90.00
_cell.angle_beta   90.00
_cell.angle_gamma   90.00
#
_symmetry.space_group_name_H-M   'P 1'
#
loop_
_entity.id
_entity.type
_entity.pdbx_description
1 polymer ?
#
loop_
_entity_poly.entity_id
_entity_poly.type
_entity_poly.pdbx_seq_one_letter_code
_entity_poly.pdbx_strand_id
1 'polypeptide(L)' 'MPGSGVNEDNIAILAKETKATEFHFSAREPIDSKMEYRNPNLKMGGTVVSIDEFIQNVTDAEKVQRTIDKLK' A
#
# COMPACT_ATOMS: atom_id res chain seq x y z
N MET A 1 2.06 15.24 10.78
CA MET A 1 2.33 13.83 10.44
C MET A 1 2.46 13.72 8.91
N PRO A 2 3.67 13.54 8.36
CA PRO A 2 3.85 13.26 6.94
C PRO A 2 3.11 11.98 6.53
N GLY A 3 2.50 12.03 5.35
CA GLY A 3 1.71 10.94 4.79
C GLY A 3 1.70 11.05 3.26
N SER A 4 0.94 10.17 2.60
CA SER A 4 0.85 10.11 1.12
C SER A 4 2.15 9.69 0.44
N GLY A 5 2.47 8.39 0.52
CA GLY A 5 3.63 7.80 -0.16
C GLY A 5 4.84 7.54 0.73
N VAL A 6 4.70 7.69 2.05
CA VAL A 6 5.71 7.27 3.03
C VAL A 6 5.88 5.74 2.94
N ASN A 7 7.12 5.27 2.87
CA ASN A 7 7.51 3.86 2.74
C ASN A 7 8.91 3.60 3.32
N GLU A 8 9.35 2.34 3.28
CA GLU A 8 10.65 1.91 3.82
C GLU A 8 11.87 2.61 3.20
N ASP A 9 11.75 3.16 1.99
CA ASP A 9 12.85 3.79 1.26
C ASP A 9 13.01 5.28 1.63
N ASN A 10 11.93 5.95 2.02
CA ASN A 10 11.93 7.40 2.22
C ASN A 10 11.71 7.86 3.66
N ILE A 11 11.19 7.00 4.56
CA ILE A 11 10.76 7.41 5.90
C ILE A 11 11.89 8.02 6.74
N ALA A 12 13.11 7.49 6.64
CA ALA A 12 14.28 8.01 7.36
C ALA A 12 14.68 9.42 6.90
N ILE A 13 14.62 9.68 5.60
CA ILE A 13 14.92 10.98 4.99
C ILE A 13 13.87 11.99 5.45
N LEU A 14 12.58 11.62 5.35
CA LEU A 14 11.48 12.45 5.79
C LEU A 14 11.59 12.81 7.27
N ALA A 15 11.94 11.86 8.14
CA ALA A 15 12.17 12.13 9.56
C ALA A 15 13.32 13.12 9.79
N LYS A 16 14.45 12.92 9.10
CA LYS A 16 15.62 13.80 9.23
C LYS A 16 15.33 15.24 8.79
N GLU A 17 14.64 15.41 7.66
CA GLU A 17 14.39 16.71 7.03
C GLU A 17 13.25 17.47 7.70
N THR A 18 12.16 16.78 7.99
CA THR A 18 10.95 17.43 8.54
C THR A 18 10.92 17.51 10.06
N LYS A 19 11.79 16.74 10.75
CA LYS A 19 11.76 16.55 12.21
C LYS A 19 10.45 15.98 12.74
N ALA A 20 9.63 15.37 11.87
CA ALA A 20 8.39 14.72 12.28
C ALA A 20 8.66 13.52 13.19
N THR A 21 7.81 13.36 14.20
CA THR A 21 7.83 12.26 15.17
C THR A 21 6.74 11.23 14.92
N GLU A 22 5.82 11.51 14.00
CA GLU A 22 4.68 10.66 13.65
C GLU A 22 4.52 10.59 12.12
N PHE A 23 4.18 9.41 11.61
CA PHE A 23 4.04 9.14 10.16
C PHE A 23 2.79 8.33 9.85
N HIS A 24 2.17 8.61 8.69
CA HIS A 24 1.08 7.81 8.13
C HIS A 24 1.54 7.11 6.85
N PHE A 25 1.46 5.78 6.83
CA PHE A 25 1.75 4.96 5.65
C PHE A 25 0.81 3.76 5.58
N SER A 26 0.63 3.22 4.37
CA SER A 26 -0.33 2.14 4.11
C SER A 26 0.29 0.74 4.11
N ALA A 27 1.57 0.63 3.75
CA ALA A 27 2.34 -0.62 3.62
C ALA A 27 1.55 -1.74 2.91
N ARG A 28 0.81 -1.39 1.85
CA ARG A 28 -0.04 -2.35 1.13
C ARG A 28 0.74 -3.11 0.07
N GLU A 29 0.34 -4.35 -0.13
CA GLU A 29 0.72 -5.19 -1.26
C GLU A 29 -0.52 -5.75 -1.97
N PRO A 30 -0.47 -5.86 -3.30
CA PRO A 30 -1.55 -6.48 -4.06
C PRO A 30 -1.49 -7.99 -3.89
N ILE A 31 -2.59 -8.59 -3.44
CA ILE A 31 -2.78 -10.04 -3.38
C ILE A 31 -3.87 -10.46 -4.36
N ASP A 32 -3.68 -11.62 -4.98
CA ASP A 32 -4.66 -12.20 -5.90
C ASP A 32 -5.85 -12.80 -5.14
N SER A 33 -7.03 -12.69 -5.73
CA SER A 33 -8.28 -13.16 -5.16
C SER A 33 -8.31 -14.69 -5.12
N LYS A 34 -8.86 -15.23 -4.03
CA LYS A 34 -9.07 -16.68 -3.87
C LYS A 34 -10.26 -17.22 -4.68
N MET A 35 -10.90 -16.40 -5.51
CA MET A 35 -11.99 -16.87 -6.37
C MET A 35 -11.49 -17.87 -7.41
N GLU A 36 -12.04 -19.07 -7.36
CA GLU A 36 -11.74 -20.14 -8.33
C GLU A 36 -12.37 -19.89 -9.70
N TYR A 37 -13.55 -19.25 -9.73
CA TYR A 37 -14.21 -18.82 -10.95
C TYR A 37 -14.16 -17.29 -11.08
N ARG A 38 -13.80 -16.81 -12.27
CA ARG A 38 -13.71 -15.38 -12.61
C ARG A 38 -14.51 -15.11 -13.87
N ASN A 39 -15.45 -14.16 -13.80
CA ASN A 39 -16.18 -13.68 -14.98
C ASN A 39 -15.52 -12.40 -15.51
N PRO A 40 -14.74 -12.46 -16.61
CA PRO A 40 -14.02 -11.29 -17.13
C PRO A 40 -14.92 -10.28 -17.84
N ASN A 41 -16.19 -10.61 -18.07
CA ASN A 41 -17.14 -9.75 -18.79
C ASN A 41 -17.87 -8.76 -17.87
N LEU A 42 -17.80 -8.97 -16.55
CA LEU A 42 -18.37 -8.04 -15.58
C LEU A 42 -17.31 -7.00 -15.18
N LYS A 43 -17.72 -5.73 -15.11
CA LYS A 43 -16.89 -4.64 -14.62
C LYS A 43 -17.69 -3.78 -13.66
N MET A 44 -17.43 -3.93 -12.37
CA MET A 44 -17.96 -3.13 -11.27
C MET A 44 -17.47 -1.68 -11.31
N GLY A 45 -16.23 -1.46 -11.77
CA GLY A 45 -15.64 -0.12 -11.93
C GLY A 45 -16.17 0.70 -13.12
N GLY A 46 -17.12 0.16 -13.89
CA GLY A 46 -17.59 0.71 -15.15
C GLY A 46 -16.63 0.45 -16.33
N THR A 47 -16.90 1.07 -17.47
CA THR A 47 -16.12 0.87 -18.71
C THR A 47 -14.95 1.84 -18.87
N VAL A 48 -14.97 2.94 -18.12
CA VAL A 48 -13.99 4.05 -18.24
C VAL A 48 -12.71 3.75 -17.46
N VAL A 49 -12.81 3.01 -16.35
CA VAL A 49 -11.66 2.66 -15.49
C VAL A 49 -11.45 1.15 -15.57
N SER A 50 -10.30 0.74 -16.07
CA SER A 50 -9.87 -0.66 -16.00
C SER A 50 -9.23 -0.91 -14.64
N ILE A 51 -9.90 -1.67 -13.79
CA ILE A 51 -9.42 -2.09 -12.48
C ILE A 51 -9.31 -3.62 -12.51
N ASP A 52 -8.24 -4.17 -11.94
CA ASP A 52 -8.19 -5.60 -11.69
C ASP A 52 -9.07 -5.92 -10.47
N GLU A 53 -10.27 -6.41 -10.73
CA GLU A 53 -11.29 -6.71 -9.71
C GLU A 53 -10.94 -7.92 -8.85
N PHE A 54 -9.90 -8.66 -9.24
CA PHE A 54 -9.42 -9.83 -8.53
C PHE A 54 -8.17 -9.51 -7.73
N ILE A 55 -7.72 -8.26 -7.65
CA ILE A 55 -6.62 -7.84 -6.79
C ILE A 55 -7.16 -7.16 -5.53
N GLN A 56 -6.65 -7.57 -4.38
CA GLN A 56 -6.94 -6.95 -3.09
C GLN A 56 -5.66 -6.28 -2.56
N ASN A 57 -5.75 -5.02 -2.15
CA ASN A 57 -4.61 -4.35 -1.53
C ASN A 57 -4.68 -4.56 -0.01
N VAL A 58 -3.78 -5.38 0.52
CA VAL A 58 -3.74 -5.75 1.94
C VAL A 58 -2.47 -5.20 2.57
N THR A 59 -2.56 -4.73 3.82
CA THR A 59 -1.39 -4.28 4.57
C THR A 59 -0.51 -5.47 4.92
N ASP A 60 0.75 -5.41 4.50
CA ASP A 60 1.75 -6.46 4.74
C ASP A 60 2.52 -6.20 6.04
N ALA A 61 2.56 -7.22 6.90
CA ALA A 61 3.17 -7.11 8.23
C ALA A 61 4.70 -6.95 8.16
N GLU A 62 5.37 -7.62 7.22
CA GLU A 62 6.82 -7.50 7.07
C GLU A 62 7.19 -6.12 6.54
N LYS A 63 6.41 -5.58 5.60
CA LYS A 63 6.61 -4.23 5.06
C LYS A 63 6.41 -3.16 6.13
N VAL A 64 5.41 -3.33 7.00
CA VAL A 64 5.26 -2.48 8.20
C VAL A 64 6.51 -2.56 9.07
N GLN A 65 6.98 -3.76 9.38
CA GLN A 65 8.15 -3.97 10.22
C GLN A 65 9.40 -3.33 9.62
N ARG A 66 9.70 -3.58 8.33
CA ARG A 66 10.81 -2.96 7.59
C ARG A 66 10.74 -1.43 7.62
N THR A 67 9.55 -0.86 7.43
CA THR A 67 9.36 0.59 7.43
C THR A 67 9.65 1.18 8.81
N ILE A 68 9.17 0.54 9.88
CA ILE A 68 9.44 0.98 11.26
C ILE A 68 10.92 0.84 11.60
N ASP A 69 11.58 -0.24 11.18
CA ASP A 69 12.99 -0.47 11.46
C ASP A 69 13.92 0.56 10.79
N LYS A 70 13.46 1.21 9.71
CA LYS A 70 14.18 2.31 9.05
C LYS A 70 14.12 3.64 9.81
N LEU A 71 13.24 3.77 10.80
CA LEU A 71 13.16 4.93 11.69
C LEU A 71 14.06 4.81 12.93
N LYS A 72 14.54 3.60 13.25
CA LYS A 72 15.50 3.36 14.33
C LYS A 72 16.90 3.84 13.93
#